data_AF-A0A1B9N479-F1
#
_entry.id   AF-A0A1B9N479-F1
#
_cell.length_a   1.000
_cell.length_b   1.000
_cell.length_c   1.000
_cell.angle_alpha   90.00
_cell.angle_beta   90.00
_cell.angle_gamma   90.00
#
_symmetry.space_group_name_H-M   'P 1'
#
loop_
_entity.id
_entity.type
_entity.pdbx_description
1 polymer ?
#
loop_
_entity_poly.entity_id
_entity_poly.type
_entity_poly.pdbx_seq_one_letter_code
_entity_poly.pdbx_strand_id
1 'polypeptide(L)'
;MLNHDEPKKFTTDCQTSLVTFCSLLTISLSTGLLLLIFTITALCFGLISNWMINDALPLTLFCFAAFIMGLIGIYYTLRIQFDKQLFNYLSTRNKQLSNTLIELDNVLLTLHLIKSNQLIKRTIIERQQGTLRLFRKQITSLIIQIILLIGAWFSGII
;
A
#
# COMPACT_ATOMS: atom_id res chain seq x y z
N MET A 1 44.01 4.10 -23.02
CA MET A 1 42.56 3.99 -23.29
C MET A 1 41.90 3.54 -22.00
N LEU A 2 41.48 4.50 -21.17
CA LEU A 2 40.85 4.23 -19.88
C LEU A 2 39.34 4.13 -20.09
N ASN A 3 38.82 2.98 -19.67
CA ASN A 3 37.46 2.47 -19.82
C ASN A 3 36.43 3.49 -19.31
N HIS A 4 35.65 4.11 -20.21
CA HIS A 4 34.69 5.18 -19.90
C HIS A 4 33.21 4.73 -20.00
N ASP A 5 32.95 3.42 -20.05
CA ASP A 5 31.61 2.88 -20.30
C ASP A 5 30.85 2.39 -19.07
N GLU A 6 31.45 2.38 -17.88
CA GLU A 6 30.80 1.84 -16.67
C GLU A 6 29.68 2.70 -16.02
N PRO A 7 29.63 4.06 -16.10
CA PRO A 7 28.56 4.79 -15.42
C PRO A 7 27.20 4.70 -16.13
N LYS A 8 27.18 4.45 -17.45
CA LYS A 8 25.93 4.41 -18.23
C LYS A 8 25.14 3.12 -18.00
N LYS A 9 25.83 1.98 -17.94
CA LYS A 9 25.21 0.65 -17.79
C LYS A 9 24.48 0.50 -16.46
N PHE A 10 25.07 1.01 -15.37
CA PHE A 10 24.46 1.01 -14.03
C PHE A 10 23.20 1.88 -13.96
N THR A 11 23.19 3.02 -14.65
CA THR A 11 22.01 3.91 -14.68
C THR A 11 20.85 3.34 -15.50
N THR A 12 21.13 2.60 -16.57
CA THR A 12 20.09 1.96 -17.40
C THR A 12 19.44 0.76 -16.71
N ASP A 13 20.21 -0.07 -15.99
CA ASP A 13 19.66 -1.19 -15.20
C ASP A 13 18.84 -0.68 -13.99
N CYS A 14 19.27 0.43 -13.39
CA CYS A 14 18.53 1.10 -12.33
C CYS A 14 17.21 1.69 -12.86
N GLN A 15 17.20 2.27 -14.07
CA GLN A 15 16.00 2.83 -14.70
C GLN A 15 14.96 1.77 -15.07
N THR A 16 15.36 0.65 -15.67
CA THR A 16 14.44 -0.44 -16.04
C THR A 16 13.85 -1.12 -14.79
N SER A 17 14.64 -1.31 -13.74
CA SER A 17 14.15 -1.78 -12.43
C SER A 17 13.15 -0.81 -11.79
N LEU A 18 13.39 0.50 -11.91
CA LEU A 18 12.50 1.51 -11.36
C LEU A 18 11.17 1.64 -12.14
N VAL A 19 11.23 1.55 -13.47
CA VAL A 19 10.03 1.60 -14.33
C VAL A 19 9.16 0.37 -14.09
N THR A 20 9.75 -0.82 -14.00
CA THR A 20 9.02 -2.06 -13.67
C THR A 20 8.40 -1.99 -12.27
N PHE A 21 9.11 -1.44 -11.29
CA PHE A 21 8.57 -1.17 -9.95
C PHE A 21 7.40 -0.17 -9.99
N CYS A 22 7.51 0.92 -10.74
CA CYS A 22 6.43 1.89 -10.94
C CYS A 22 5.19 1.24 -11.60
N SER A 23 5.38 0.35 -12.57
CA SER A 23 4.28 -0.42 -13.16
C SER A 23 3.64 -1.39 -12.16
N LEU A 24 4.43 -2.09 -11.34
CA LEU A 24 3.92 -2.93 -10.26
C LEU A 24 3.11 -2.12 -9.23
N LEU A 25 3.55 -0.89 -8.92
CA LEU A 25 2.80 0.03 -8.07
C LEU A 25 1.58 0.67 -8.75
N THR A 26 1.46 0.64 -10.07
CA THR A 26 0.18 0.99 -10.73
C THR A 26 -0.88 -0.05 -10.41
N ILE A 27 -0.49 -1.33 -10.31
CA ILE A 27 -1.41 -2.42 -9.99
C ILE A 27 -1.98 -2.26 -8.57
N SER A 28 -1.16 -1.80 -7.61
CA SER A 28 -1.61 -1.58 -6.23
C SER A 28 -2.73 -0.54 -6.11
N LEU A 29 -2.81 0.43 -7.04
CA LEU A 29 -3.91 1.39 -7.08
C LEU A 29 -5.22 0.72 -7.48
N SER A 30 -5.19 -0.12 -8.52
CA SER A 30 -6.36 -0.89 -8.95
C SER A 30 -6.84 -1.81 -7.81
N THR A 31 -5.89 -2.45 -7.10
CA THR A 31 -6.18 -3.25 -5.91
C THR A 31 -6.81 -2.41 -4.79
N GLY A 32 -6.36 -1.18 -4.58
CA GLY A 32 -6.94 -0.27 -3.60
C GLY A 32 -8.38 0.13 -3.94
N LEU A 33 -8.70 0.32 -5.22
CA LEU A 33 -10.06 0.61 -5.68
C LEU A 33 -11.00 -0.58 -5.45
N LEU A 34 -10.54 -1.80 -5.75
CA LEU A 34 -11.29 -3.02 -5.41
C LEU A 34 -11.54 -3.13 -3.91
N LEU A 35 -10.52 -2.84 -3.10
CA LEU A 35 -10.63 -2.84 -1.65
C LEU A 35 -11.67 -1.82 -1.15
N LEU A 36 -11.69 -0.62 -1.74
CA LEU A 36 -12.69 0.40 -1.44
C LEU A 36 -14.11 -0.09 -1.76
N ILE A 37 -14.30 -0.68 -2.94
CA ILE A 37 -15.60 -1.24 -3.35
C ILE A 37 -16.06 -2.30 -2.34
N PHE A 38 -15.20 -3.27 -1.99
CA PHE A 38 -15.55 -4.29 -1.00
C PHE A 38 -15.85 -3.71 0.38
N THR A 39 -15.12 -2.67 0.79
CA THR A 39 -15.32 -1.99 2.08
C THR A 39 -16.68 -1.28 2.13
N ILE A 40 -17.06 -0.57 1.06
CA ILE A 40 -18.35 0.10 0.95
C ILE A 40 -19.48 -0.95 0.91
N THR A 41 -19.32 -2.00 0.13
CA THR A 41 -20.31 -3.08 0.04
C THR A 41 -20.51 -3.76 1.40
N ALA A 42 -19.42 -4.06 2.13
CA ALA A 42 -19.50 -4.65 3.47
C ALA A 42 -20.22 -3.72 4.46
N LEU A 43 -19.96 -2.41 4.40
CA LEU A 43 -20.62 -1.42 5.26
C LEU A 43 -22.11 -1.32 4.94
N CYS A 44 -22.49 -1.18 3.67
CA CYS A 44 -23.89 -1.14 3.25
C CYS A 44 -24.63 -2.42 3.66
N PHE A 45 -24.02 -3.59 3.44
CA PHE A 45 -24.64 -4.87 3.77
C PHE A 45 -24.83 -5.03 5.29
N GLY A 46 -23.83 -4.65 6.10
CA GLY A 46 -23.93 -4.65 7.55
C GLY A 46 -25.03 -3.73 8.09
N LEU A 47 -25.17 -2.53 7.51
CA LEU A 47 -26.22 -1.58 7.89
C LEU A 47 -27.63 -2.07 7.52
N ILE A 48 -27.81 -2.60 6.30
CA ILE A 48 -29.09 -3.14 5.84
C ILE A 48 -29.50 -4.34 6.70
N SER A 49 -28.55 -5.24 6.98
CA SER A 49 -28.78 -6.42 7.80
C SER A 49 -29.23 -6.07 9.22
N ASN A 50 -28.57 -5.09 9.86
CA ASN A 50 -28.92 -4.66 11.21
C ASN A 50 -30.30 -4.00 11.29
N TRP A 51 -30.80 -3.43 10.18
CA TRP A 51 -32.15 -2.84 10.15
C TRP A 51 -33.23 -3.90 9.86
N MET A 52 -32.94 -4.89 9.03
CA MET A 52 -33.94 -5.84 8.53
C MET A 52 -34.07 -7.13 9.35
N ILE A 53 -33.01 -7.55 10.05
CA ILE A 53 -32.95 -8.84 10.74
C ILE A 53 -32.71 -8.59 12.23
N ASN A 54 -33.68 -8.98 13.06
CA ASN A 54 -33.65 -8.74 14.52
C ASN A 54 -32.61 -9.57 15.29
N ASP A 55 -31.85 -10.46 14.64
CA ASP A 55 -30.83 -11.30 15.27
C ASP A 55 -29.59 -11.56 14.38
N ALA A 56 -29.21 -10.57 13.56
CA ALA A 56 -28.08 -10.69 12.63
C ALA A 56 -26.70 -10.36 13.24
N LEU A 57 -26.55 -10.54 14.56
CA LEU A 57 -25.34 -10.23 15.31
C LEU A 57 -24.06 -10.85 14.70
N PRO A 58 -24.01 -12.14 14.29
CA PRO A 58 -22.81 -12.69 13.67
C PRO A 58 -22.52 -12.06 12.29
N LEU A 59 -23.55 -11.82 11.48
CA LEU A 59 -23.41 -11.21 10.17
C LEU A 59 -22.87 -9.77 10.27
N THR A 60 -23.42 -8.96 11.17
CA THR A 60 -22.92 -7.60 11.42
C THR A 60 -21.48 -7.60 11.89
N LEU A 61 -21.08 -8.56 12.75
CA LEU A 61 -19.69 -8.71 13.21
C LEU A 61 -18.72 -9.01 12.06
N PHE A 62 -19.08 -9.94 11.16
CA PHE A 62 -18.26 -10.25 9.99
C PHE A 62 -18.15 -9.06 9.02
N CYS A 63 -19.24 -8.35 8.77
CA CYS A 63 -19.24 -7.13 7.96
C CYS A 63 -18.37 -6.03 8.58
N PHE A 64 -18.45 -5.84 9.90
CA PHE A 64 -17.63 -4.86 10.61
C PHE A 64 -16.14 -5.24 10.56
N ALA A 65 -15.80 -6.51 10.77
CA ALA A 65 -14.43 -6.98 10.64
C ALA A 65 -13.89 -6.79 9.21
N ALA A 66 -14.70 -7.10 8.19
CA ALA A 66 -14.35 -6.87 6.78
C ALA A 66 -14.16 -5.38 6.46
N PHE A 67 -14.95 -4.50 7.08
CA PHE A 67 -14.80 -3.05 6.96
C PHE A 67 -13.47 -2.55 7.55
N ILE A 68 -13.12 -2.96 8.77
CA ILE A 68 -11.85 -2.59 9.42
C ILE A 68 -10.65 -3.11 8.60
N MET A 69 -10.71 -4.35 8.11
CA MET A 69 -9.67 -4.92 7.25
C MET A 69 -9.54 -4.16 5.91
N GLY A 70 -10.66 -3.71 5.37
CA GLY A 70 -10.71 -2.83 4.20
C GLY A 70 -10.00 -1.49 4.43
N LEU A 71 -10.30 -0.82 5.55
CA LEU A 71 -9.62 0.42 5.95
C LEU A 71 -8.10 0.25 6.10
N ILE A 72 -7.67 -0.86 6.72
CA ILE A 72 -6.24 -1.16 6.88
C ILE A 72 -5.55 -1.30 5.51
N GLY A 73 -6.17 -1.99 4.56
CA GLY A 73 -5.58 -2.12 3.22
C GLY A 73 -5.69 -0.83 2.37
N ILE A 74 -6.68 0.03 2.61
CA ILE A 74 -6.73 1.38 2.02
C ILE A 74 -5.55 2.22 2.52
N TYR A 75 -5.24 2.16 3.82
CA TYR A 75 -4.06 2.81 4.38
C TYR A 75 -2.76 2.32 3.71
N TYR A 76 -2.62 1.02 3.47
CA TYR A 76 -1.47 0.50 2.72
C TYR A 76 -1.41 1.01 1.28
N THR A 77 -2.56 1.12 0.59
CA THR A 77 -2.64 1.68 -0.78
C THR A 77 -2.10 3.11 -0.81
N LEU A 78 -2.56 3.96 0.12
CA LEU A 78 -2.16 5.36 0.20
C LEU A 78 -0.65 5.49 0.39
N ARG A 79 -0.09 4.68 1.30
CA ARG A 79 1.34 4.66 1.58
C ARG A 79 2.16 4.19 0.37
N ILE A 80 1.70 3.17 -0.33
CA ILE A 80 2.35 2.67 -1.55
C ILE A 80 2.30 3.73 -2.65
N GLN A 81 1.18 4.44 -2.83
CA GLN A 81 1.09 5.54 -3.81
C GLN A 81 2.04 6.70 -3.48
N PHE A 82 2.13 7.07 -2.21
CA PHE A 82 3.07 8.09 -1.76
C PHE A 82 4.51 7.67 -2.06
N ASP A 83 4.86 6.42 -1.73
CA ASP A 83 6.16 5.84 -2.05
C ASP A 83 6.40 5.83 -3.58
N LYS A 84 5.40 5.52 -4.40
CA LYS A 84 5.48 5.59 -5.88
C LYS A 84 5.84 6.98 -6.37
N GLN A 85 5.10 7.99 -5.92
CA GLN A 85 5.30 9.37 -6.32
C GLN A 85 6.70 9.85 -5.90
N LEU A 86 7.14 9.43 -4.72
CA LEU A 86 8.49 9.67 -4.24
C LEU A 86 9.55 9.05 -5.18
N PHE A 87 9.44 7.77 -5.50
CA PHE A 87 10.40 7.12 -6.42
C PHE A 87 10.40 7.75 -7.82
N ASN A 88 9.24 8.17 -8.32
CA ASN A 88 9.14 8.83 -9.62
C ASN A 88 9.83 10.21 -9.62
N TYR A 89 9.61 10.99 -8.56
CA TYR A 89 10.28 12.28 -8.33
C TYR A 89 11.81 12.11 -8.24
N LEU A 90 12.25 11.08 -7.52
CA LEU A 90 13.66 10.74 -7.35
C LEU A 90 14.33 10.29 -8.67
N SER A 91 13.62 9.53 -9.51
CA SER A 91 14.12 9.14 -10.83
C SER A 91 14.45 10.34 -11.71
N THR A 92 13.66 11.41 -11.56
CA THR A 92 13.79 12.64 -12.35
C THR A 92 14.93 13.54 -11.84
N ARG A 93 15.27 13.47 -10.53
CA ARG A 93 16.32 14.30 -9.88
C ARG A 93 17.56 13.49 -9.45
N ASN A 94 17.93 12.48 -10.23
CA ASN A 94 18.91 11.43 -9.92
C ASN A 94 20.28 11.93 -9.37
N LYS A 95 20.70 13.17 -9.64
CA LYS A 95 22.00 13.74 -9.20
C LYS A 95 22.05 14.17 -7.71
N GLN A 96 20.92 14.35 -7.04
CA GLN A 96 20.86 14.78 -5.62
C GLN A 96 20.15 13.77 -4.70
N LEU A 97 19.99 12.53 -5.18
CA LEU A 97 19.15 11.48 -4.60
C LEU A 97 19.30 11.29 -3.08
N SER A 98 20.53 11.33 -2.56
CA SER A 98 20.77 11.14 -1.12
C SER A 98 20.37 12.36 -0.29
N ASN A 99 20.50 13.57 -0.82
CA ASN A 99 20.21 14.80 -0.08
C ASN A 99 18.70 15.07 -0.04
N THR A 100 17.98 14.82 -1.14
CA THR A 100 16.52 14.94 -1.18
C THR A 100 15.81 13.90 -0.32
N LEU A 101 16.37 12.68 -0.18
CA LEU A 101 15.84 11.68 0.76
C LEU A 101 15.92 12.13 2.21
N ILE A 102 17.05 12.72 2.60
CA ILE A 102 17.30 13.21 3.96
C ILE A 102 16.37 14.39 4.30
N GLU A 103 16.22 15.33 3.36
CA GLU A 103 15.32 16.47 3.54
C GLU A 103 13.86 16.04 3.67
N LEU A 104 13.43 15.08 2.87
CA LEU A 104 12.09 14.51 2.98
C LEU A 104 11.86 13.75 4.29
N ASP A 105 12.85 13.00 4.76
CA ASP A 105 12.76 12.30 6.05
C ASP A 105 12.66 13.28 7.21
N ASN A 106 13.36 14.40 7.13
CA ASN A 106 13.21 15.48 8.10
C ASN A 106 11.79 16.08 8.06
N VAL A 107 11.21 16.29 6.87
CA VAL A 107 9.82 16.77 6.74
C VAL A 107 8.82 15.76 7.29
N LEU A 108 8.99 14.47 6.97
CA LEU A 108 8.10 13.40 7.45
C LEU A 108 8.21 13.18 8.96
N LEU A 109 9.39 13.37 9.54
CA LEU A 109 9.60 13.38 10.98
C LEU A 109 8.94 14.61 11.62
N THR A 110 9.08 15.79 11.01
CA THR A 110 8.44 17.04 11.46
C THR A 110 6.92 16.93 11.45
N LEU A 111 6.36 16.22 10.47
CA LEU A 111 4.94 15.93 10.39
C LEU A 111 4.50 14.76 11.30
N HIS A 112 5.40 14.16 12.08
CA HIS A 112 5.15 12.98 12.94
C HIS A 112 4.64 11.73 12.18
N LEU A 113 4.80 11.68 10.86
CA LEU A 113 4.42 10.51 10.05
C LEU A 113 5.40 9.33 10.22
N ILE A 114 6.63 9.61 10.69
CA ILE A 114 7.67 8.61 10.91
C ILE A 114 8.24 8.76 12.33
N LYS A 115 8.46 7.63 13.00
CA LYS A 115 9.06 7.60 14.34
C LYS A 115 10.57 7.88 14.21
N SER A 116 11.09 8.79 15.04
CA SER A 116 12.50 9.25 15.04
C SER A 116 13.55 8.12 14.97
N ASN A 117 13.22 6.93 15.50
CA ASN A 117 14.12 5.78 15.52
C ASN A 117 14.29 5.06 14.16
N GLN A 118 13.57 5.47 13.11
CA GLN A 118 13.64 4.88 11.75
C GLN A 118 14.57 5.64 10.78
N LEU A 119 15.23 6.71 11.24
CA LEU A 119 16.13 7.57 10.47
C LEU A 119 17.50 6.96 10.15
N ILE A 120 17.72 5.67 10.45
CA ILE A 120 18.96 4.97 10.14
C ILE A 120 19.03 4.78 8.62
N LYS A 121 19.57 5.80 7.93
CA LYS A 121 20.20 5.77 6.60
C LYS A 121 19.69 4.66 5.67
N ARG A 122 18.38 4.57 5.46
CA ARG A 122 17.80 3.49 4.64
C ARG A 122 18.16 3.74 3.18
N THR A 123 18.81 2.76 2.57
CA THR A 123 19.10 2.82 1.14
C THR A 123 17.82 2.73 0.31
N ILE A 124 17.83 3.25 -0.92
CA ILE A 124 16.69 3.19 -1.86
C ILE A 124 16.16 1.75 -1.99
N ILE A 125 17.06 0.76 -1.98
CA ILE A 125 16.74 -0.67 -2.07
C ILE A 125 15.94 -1.15 -0.85
N GLU A 126 16.31 -0.72 0.36
CA GLU A 126 15.57 -1.04 1.58
C GLU A 126 14.18 -0.39 1.63
N ARG A 127 14.01 0.78 0.98
CA ARG A 127 12.69 1.40 0.80
C ARG A 127 11.84 0.63 -0.18
N GLN A 128 12.38 0.24 -1.34
CA GLN A 128 11.67 -0.58 -2.33
C GLN A 128 11.21 -1.92 -1.73
N GLN A 129 12.06 -2.60 -0.95
CA GLN A 129 11.66 -3.81 -0.23
C GLN A 129 10.57 -3.55 0.82
N GLY A 130 10.63 -2.41 1.51
CA GLY A 130 9.60 -1.97 2.45
C GLY A 130 8.24 -1.76 1.78
N THR A 131 8.22 -1.07 0.64
CA THR A 131 7.02 -0.84 -0.16
C THR A 131 6.49 -2.16 -0.76
N LEU A 132 7.35 -3.09 -1.18
CA LEU A 132 6.94 -4.43 -1.63
C LEU A 132 6.32 -5.25 -0.47
N ARG A 133 6.88 -5.14 0.74
CA ARG A 133 6.30 -5.76 1.93
C ARG A 133 4.93 -5.17 2.27
N LEU A 134 4.75 -3.86 2.10
CA LEU A 134 3.45 -3.19 2.23
C LEU A 134 2.46 -3.67 1.17
N PHE A 135 2.89 -3.85 -0.08
CA PHE A 135 2.06 -4.42 -1.15
C PHE A 135 1.62 -5.85 -0.83
N ARG A 136 2.52 -6.70 -0.32
CA ARG A 136 2.15 -8.04 0.17
C ARG A 136 1.09 -7.96 1.28
N LYS A 137 1.26 -7.03 2.24
CA LYS A 137 0.25 -6.82 3.29
C LYS A 137 -1.09 -6.34 2.73
N GLN A 138 -1.11 -5.49 1.70
CA GLN A 138 -2.33 -5.07 1.01
C GLN A 138 -3.05 -6.28 0.40
N ILE A 139 -2.33 -7.16 -0.28
CA ILE A 139 -2.89 -8.41 -0.85
C ILE A 139 -3.42 -9.32 0.26
N THR A 140 -2.66 -9.53 1.34
CA THR A 140 -3.14 -10.33 2.48
C THR A 140 -4.40 -9.73 3.09
N SER A 141 -4.47 -8.39 3.21
CA SER A 141 -5.66 -7.69 3.68
C SER A 141 -6.87 -7.93 2.78
N LEU A 142 -6.69 -7.89 1.46
CA LEU A 142 -7.73 -8.20 0.48
C LEU A 142 -8.22 -9.65 0.61
N ILE A 143 -7.29 -10.61 0.72
CA ILE A 143 -7.65 -12.04 0.88
C ILE A 143 -8.47 -12.25 2.15
N ILE A 144 -8.05 -11.67 3.27
CA ILE A 144 -8.78 -11.75 4.53
C ILE A 144 -10.17 -11.09 4.39
N GLN A 145 -10.25 -9.93 3.74
CA GLN A 145 -11.52 -9.24 3.50
C GLN A 145 -12.50 -10.10 2.67
N ILE A 146 -12.00 -10.79 1.64
CA ILE A 146 -12.81 -11.72 0.82
C ILE A 146 -13.30 -12.90 1.67
N ILE A 147 -12.43 -13.52 2.48
CA ILE A 147 -12.81 -14.63 3.37
C ILE A 147 -13.89 -14.19 4.36
N LEU A 148 -13.76 -13.00 4.94
CA LEU A 148 -14.75 -12.43 5.86
C LEU A 148 -16.09 -12.16 5.17
N LEU A 149 -16.08 -11.64 3.94
CA LEU A 149 -17.29 -11.44 3.13
C LEU A 149 -17.97 -12.77 2.80
N ILE A 150 -17.22 -13.82 2.48
CA ILE A 150 -17.77 -15.17 2.27
C ILE A 150 -18.37 -15.71 3.57
N GLY A 151 -17.68 -15.54 4.71
CA GLY A 151 -18.19 -15.93 6.02
C GLY A 151 -19.47 -15.20 6.40
N ALA A 152 -19.55 -13.89 6.13
CA ALA A 152 -20.76 -13.10 6.27
C ALA A 152 -21.91 -13.68 5.43
N TRP A 153 -21.65 -14.01 4.17
CA TRP A 153 -22.63 -14.62 3.28
C TRP A 153 -23.18 -15.95 3.82
N PHE A 154 -22.31 -16.86 4.28
CA PHE A 154 -22.74 -18.11 4.91
C PHE A 154 -23.55 -17.88 6.19
N SER A 155 -23.13 -16.93 7.03
CA SER A 155 -23.83 -16.59 8.27
C SER A 155 -25.18 -15.92 8.04
N GLY A 156 -25.41 -15.31 6.87
CA GLY A 156 -26.70 -14.72 6.52
C GLY A 156 -27.69 -15.69 5.87
N ILE A 157 -27.23 -16.88 5.45
CA ILE A 157 -28.08 -17.93 4.85
C ILE A 157 -28.58 -18.94 5.90
N ILE A 158 -27.75 -19.22 6.91
CA ILE A 158 -28.06 -20.12 8.03
C ILE A 158 -28.96 -19.40 9.02
#